data_AF-A0AAN0VJF2-F1
#
_entry.id   AF-A0AAN0VJF2-F1
#
_cell.length_a   1.000
_cell.length_b   1.000
_cell.length_c   1.000
_cell.angle_alpha   90.00
_cell.angle_beta   90.00
_cell.angle_gamma   90.00
#
_symmetry.space_group_name_H-M   'P 1'
#
loop_
_entity.id
_entity.type
_entity.pdbx_description
1 polymer ?
#
loop_
_entity_poly.entity_id
_entity_poly.type
_entity_poly.pdbx_seq_one_letter_code
_entity_poly.pdbx_strand_id
1 'polypeptide(L)'
;MYAPADARRQSGASSIHQANKLQYKSYCDKLRLDAANLAGDASKTFFSADAQINISAPFDLLSGSAGMIDTFFQPLLTAMPDLYRRTDLLFAGHAKGGDWVTGHGHYVGSFQKDWMGIPATGQVIFLRYGEFHRMEDGRAIESYIFVDLIDLLRQIGRWPLTVASVGEEFFIPGPITGDGLIMDLQDASESEKSVNMVFDMLKQLYTEDEAWRPYWHQNMMWYGPAGYGSYIGLEGFARFQMPYESVFDPRRKGEAMMTCPVGSDLDLAVKGHFTRFGDGNYVASGGWPSHGGHLAKDWLGVKAEGQMFTARVADWWRREGDLLVENWVFVDLIDMLRQLDYDVFDAADVKLVL
;
A
#
# COMPACT_ATOMS: atom_id res chain seq x y z
N MET A 1 -5.63 -22.98 39.46
CA MET A 1 -5.12 -21.77 38.77
C MET A 1 -5.67 -21.76 37.35
N TYR A 2 -6.80 -21.08 37.14
CA TYR A 2 -7.31 -20.81 35.79
C TYR A 2 -6.57 -19.57 35.29
N ALA A 3 -5.64 -19.74 34.34
CA ALA A 3 -5.19 -18.60 33.54
C ALA A 3 -6.42 -18.05 32.78
N PRO A 4 -6.71 -16.74 32.85
CA PRO A 4 -7.89 -16.15 32.23
C PRO A 4 -7.84 -16.36 30.72
N ALA A 5 -9.01 -16.52 30.09
CA ALA A 5 -9.14 -16.86 28.68
C ALA A 5 -8.42 -15.88 27.74
N ASP A 6 -8.23 -14.62 28.15
CA ASP A 6 -7.52 -13.58 27.39
C ASP A 6 -6.01 -13.81 27.29
N ALA A 7 -5.36 -14.31 28.35
CA ALA A 7 -3.93 -14.59 28.33
C ALA A 7 -3.59 -15.78 27.41
N ARG A 8 -4.48 -16.78 27.34
CA ARG A 8 -4.33 -17.92 26.42
C ARG A 8 -4.64 -17.56 24.96
N ARG A 9 -5.57 -16.63 24.72
CA ARG A 9 -5.84 -16.08 23.38
C ARG A 9 -4.68 -15.21 22.91
N GLN A 10 -4.12 -14.36 23.75
CA GLN A 10 -2.93 -13.55 23.40
C GLN A 10 -1.70 -14.41 23.14
N SER A 11 -1.46 -15.47 23.92
CA SER A 11 -0.34 -16.39 23.66
C SER A 11 -0.51 -17.23 22.38
N GLY A 12 -1.74 -17.54 21.99
CA GLY A 12 -2.04 -18.25 20.73
C GLY A 12 -2.02 -17.32 19.51
N ALA A 13 -2.46 -16.07 19.67
CA ALA A 13 -2.38 -15.04 18.63
C ALA A 13 -0.92 -14.67 18.32
N SER A 14 -0.06 -14.55 19.34
CA SER A 14 1.35 -14.25 19.11
C SER A 14 2.10 -15.41 18.43
N SER A 15 1.72 -16.66 18.69
CA SER A 15 2.34 -17.82 18.03
C SER A 15 1.90 -17.96 16.57
N ILE A 16 0.63 -17.69 16.23
CA ILE A 16 0.17 -17.72 14.84
C ILE A 16 0.76 -16.56 14.02
N HIS A 17 0.86 -15.36 14.59
CA HIS A 17 1.54 -14.24 13.93
C HIS A 17 2.99 -14.59 13.65
N GLN A 18 3.70 -15.22 14.60
CA GLN A 18 5.07 -15.65 14.34
C GLN A 18 5.20 -16.71 13.25
N ALA A 19 4.33 -17.72 13.26
CA ALA A 19 4.31 -18.71 12.18
C ALA A 19 4.04 -18.06 10.81
N ASN A 20 3.09 -17.12 10.74
CA ASN A 20 2.76 -16.40 9.53
C ASN A 20 3.93 -15.50 9.05
N LYS A 21 4.61 -14.79 9.97
CA LYS A 21 5.81 -14.00 9.66
C LYS A 21 6.92 -14.88 9.10
N LEU A 22 7.18 -16.04 9.70
CA LEU A 22 8.19 -16.99 9.20
C LEU A 22 7.83 -17.52 7.80
N GLN A 23 6.56 -17.84 7.57
CA GLN A 23 6.09 -18.29 6.27
C GLN A 23 6.25 -17.20 5.19
N TYR A 24 5.84 -15.97 5.50
CA TYR A 24 5.97 -14.85 4.59
C TYR A 24 7.44 -14.43 4.37
N LYS A 25 8.27 -14.50 5.40
CA LYS A 25 9.73 -14.28 5.29
C LYS A 25 10.38 -15.33 4.40
N SER A 26 10.01 -16.60 4.55
CA SER A 26 10.45 -17.70 3.68
C SER A 26 10.06 -17.47 2.23
N TYR A 27 8.82 -17.02 1.98
CA TYR A 27 8.38 -16.56 0.66
C TYR A 27 9.29 -15.44 0.15
N CYS A 28 9.42 -14.33 0.86
CA CYS A 28 10.24 -13.19 0.47
C CYS A 28 11.71 -13.56 0.19
N ASP A 29 12.33 -14.38 1.04
CA ASP A 29 13.73 -14.80 0.88
C ASP A 29 13.94 -15.64 -0.38
N LYS A 30 13.01 -16.55 -0.70
CA LYS A 30 13.09 -17.34 -1.93
C LYS A 30 13.06 -16.45 -3.17
N LEU A 31 12.21 -15.42 -3.16
CA LEU A 31 12.11 -14.45 -4.27
C LEU A 31 13.33 -13.51 -4.36
N ARG A 32 14.03 -13.28 -3.24
CA ARG A 32 15.28 -12.52 -3.22
C ARG A 32 16.47 -13.33 -3.77
N LEU A 33 16.50 -14.63 -3.49
CA LEU A 33 17.61 -15.51 -3.84
C LEU A 33 17.52 -16.04 -5.27
N ASP A 34 16.31 -16.27 -5.77
CA ASP A 34 16.09 -16.79 -7.11
C ASP A 34 14.75 -16.31 -7.66
N ALA A 35 14.84 -15.44 -8.68
CA ALA A 35 13.73 -14.83 -9.40
C ALA A 35 12.70 -15.86 -9.88
N ALA A 36 13.16 -17.05 -10.32
CA ALA A 36 12.29 -18.09 -10.86
C ALA A 36 11.24 -18.57 -9.85
N ASN A 37 11.47 -18.36 -8.55
CA ASN A 37 10.50 -18.67 -7.50
C ASN A 37 9.26 -17.76 -7.52
N LEU A 38 9.32 -16.57 -8.14
CA LEU A 38 8.15 -15.69 -8.34
C LEU A 38 7.10 -16.41 -9.19
N ALA A 39 7.53 -17.09 -10.25
CA ALA A 39 6.68 -17.95 -11.08
C ALA A 39 6.72 -19.44 -10.70
N GLY A 40 7.30 -19.74 -9.53
CA GLY A 40 7.66 -21.10 -9.13
C GLY A 40 6.94 -21.59 -7.88
N ASP A 41 7.57 -22.54 -7.21
CA ASP A 41 6.99 -23.24 -6.06
C ASP A 41 6.78 -22.33 -4.85
N ALA A 42 7.57 -21.26 -4.69
CA ALA A 42 7.39 -20.33 -3.57
C ALA A 42 6.02 -19.64 -3.62
N SER A 43 5.64 -19.06 -4.77
CA SER A 43 4.32 -18.46 -4.97
C SER A 43 3.19 -19.49 -4.85
N LYS A 44 3.36 -20.69 -5.43
CA LYS A 44 2.38 -21.79 -5.28
C LYS A 44 2.26 -22.30 -3.85
N THR A 45 3.27 -22.14 -3.01
CA THR A 45 3.23 -22.55 -1.60
C THR A 45 2.62 -21.45 -0.73
N PHE A 46 2.90 -20.18 -1.05
CA PHE A 46 2.43 -19.04 -0.27
C PHE A 46 0.95 -18.73 -0.51
N PHE A 47 0.53 -18.56 -1.77
CA PHE A 47 -0.88 -18.27 -2.10
C PHE A 47 -1.70 -19.55 -2.17
N SER A 48 -2.90 -19.60 -1.59
CA SER A 48 -3.82 -20.72 -1.81
C SER A 48 -4.22 -20.83 -3.29
N ALA A 49 -4.65 -22.02 -3.70
CA ALA A 49 -5.03 -22.29 -5.08
C ALA A 49 -6.28 -21.50 -5.52
N ASP A 50 -7.09 -21.06 -4.56
CA ASP A 50 -8.35 -20.33 -4.69
C ASP A 50 -8.28 -18.91 -4.11
N ALA A 51 -7.08 -18.43 -3.78
CA ALA A 51 -6.86 -17.14 -3.16
C ALA A 51 -7.48 -16.00 -3.98
N GLN A 52 -8.10 -15.04 -3.31
CA GLN A 52 -8.57 -13.81 -3.95
C GLN A 52 -7.45 -12.77 -3.91
N ILE A 53 -6.82 -12.48 -5.04
CA ILE A 53 -5.63 -11.63 -5.10
C ILE A 53 -5.99 -10.33 -5.83
N ASN A 54 -6.23 -9.27 -5.08
CA ASN A 54 -6.45 -7.93 -5.61
C ASN A 54 -5.12 -7.24 -5.82
N ILE A 55 -4.88 -6.74 -7.02
CA ILE A 55 -3.70 -5.95 -7.38
C ILE A 55 -4.18 -4.61 -7.92
N SER A 56 -3.45 -3.53 -7.61
CA SER A 56 -3.75 -2.20 -8.14
C SER A 56 -3.92 -2.22 -9.66
N ALA A 57 -4.70 -1.28 -10.20
CA ALA A 57 -4.92 -1.19 -11.62
C ALA A 57 -3.59 -1.22 -12.39
N PRO A 58 -3.53 -1.90 -13.56
CA PRO A 58 -4.67 -2.40 -14.33
C PRO A 58 -5.05 -3.88 -14.09
N PHE A 59 -4.48 -4.54 -13.07
CA PHE A 59 -4.64 -5.98 -12.88
C PHE A 59 -5.96 -6.38 -12.20
N ASP A 60 -6.43 -5.58 -11.23
CA ASP A 60 -7.63 -5.83 -10.45
C ASP A 60 -7.62 -7.22 -9.77
N LEU A 61 -8.63 -8.08 -9.98
CA LEU A 61 -8.76 -9.36 -9.26
C LEU A 61 -8.17 -10.53 -10.05
N LEU A 62 -7.20 -11.22 -9.44
CA LEU A 62 -6.63 -12.48 -9.92
C LEU A 62 -7.08 -13.65 -9.03
N SER A 63 -7.25 -14.82 -9.65
CA SER A 63 -7.70 -16.04 -8.98
C SER A 63 -6.55 -17.00 -8.73
N GLY A 64 -6.24 -17.22 -7.45
CA GLY A 64 -5.30 -18.22 -6.98
C GLY A 64 -3.84 -17.95 -7.35
N SER A 65 -2.98 -18.85 -6.87
CA SER A 65 -1.55 -18.81 -7.18
C SER A 65 -1.25 -18.88 -8.68
N ALA A 66 -2.06 -19.61 -9.46
CA ALA A 66 -1.90 -19.69 -10.91
C ALA A 66 -2.14 -18.32 -11.59
N GLY A 67 -3.24 -17.63 -11.26
CA GLY A 67 -3.53 -16.30 -11.81
C GLY A 67 -2.44 -15.28 -11.45
N MET A 68 -1.95 -15.30 -10.22
CA MET A 68 -0.82 -14.45 -9.80
C MET A 68 0.45 -14.71 -10.62
N ILE A 69 0.77 -15.98 -10.85
CA ILE A 69 1.96 -16.37 -11.60
C ILE A 69 1.81 -15.99 -13.07
N ASP A 70 0.73 -16.38 -13.71
CA ASP A 70 0.56 -16.28 -15.16
C ASP A 70 0.37 -14.83 -15.61
N THR A 71 -0.36 -14.02 -14.83
CA THR A 71 -0.70 -12.63 -15.20
C THR A 71 0.32 -11.61 -14.69
N PHE A 72 0.89 -11.81 -13.50
CA PHE A 72 1.78 -10.80 -12.88
C PHE A 72 3.25 -11.22 -12.91
N PHE A 73 3.60 -12.33 -12.25
CA PHE A 73 5.01 -12.66 -12.03
C PHE A 73 5.74 -13.17 -13.27
N GLN A 74 5.13 -14.03 -14.08
CA GLN A 74 5.78 -14.60 -15.26
C GLN A 74 6.04 -13.54 -16.35
N PRO A 75 5.12 -12.60 -16.64
CA PRO A 75 5.41 -11.48 -17.52
C PRO A 75 6.48 -10.54 -16.95
N LEU A 76 6.43 -10.24 -15.65
CA LEU A 76 7.41 -9.39 -14.98
C LEU A 76 8.83 -10.00 -15.03
N LEU A 77 8.96 -11.31 -14.80
CA LEU A 77 10.22 -12.04 -14.95
C LEU A 77 10.72 -12.09 -16.40
N THR A 78 9.81 -12.13 -17.36
CA THR A 78 10.17 -12.08 -18.78
C THR A 78 10.77 -10.73 -19.14
N ALA A 79 10.20 -9.65 -18.58
CA ALA A 79 10.67 -8.29 -18.73
C ALA A 79 11.98 -8.00 -17.98
N MET A 80 12.14 -8.57 -16.79
CA MET A 80 13.32 -8.44 -15.92
C MET A 80 13.83 -9.83 -15.49
N PRO A 81 14.65 -10.51 -16.33
CA PRO A 81 15.11 -11.87 -16.04
C PRO A 81 15.99 -12.01 -14.78
N ASP A 82 16.59 -10.92 -14.33
CA ASP A 82 17.44 -10.81 -13.14
C ASP A 82 16.71 -10.20 -11.93
N LEU A 83 15.36 -10.21 -11.96
CA LEU A 83 14.54 -9.63 -10.90
C LEU A 83 14.85 -10.27 -9.54
N TYR A 84 15.06 -9.47 -8.52
CA TYR A 84 15.01 -9.94 -7.15
C TYR A 84 14.07 -9.08 -6.33
N ARG A 85 13.52 -9.70 -5.28
CA ARG A 85 12.69 -9.00 -4.31
C ARG A 85 13.54 -8.41 -3.19
N ARG A 86 13.42 -7.10 -2.99
CA ARG A 86 13.92 -6.39 -1.82
C ARG A 86 12.73 -6.09 -0.89
N THR A 87 12.71 -6.74 0.27
CA THR A 87 11.73 -6.46 1.32
C THR A 87 12.32 -5.50 2.34
N ASP A 88 11.68 -4.36 2.54
CA ASP A 88 12.09 -3.30 3.47
C ASP A 88 11.25 -3.29 4.75
N LEU A 89 9.98 -3.69 4.66
CA LEU A 89 9.07 -3.87 5.79
C LEU A 89 8.46 -5.27 5.77
N LEU A 90 8.34 -5.89 6.94
CA LEU A 90 7.64 -7.15 7.15
C LEU A 90 7.15 -7.25 8.59
N PHE A 91 5.84 -7.39 8.77
CA PHE A 91 5.26 -7.68 10.08
C PHE A 91 3.86 -8.28 9.95
N ALA A 92 3.26 -8.64 11.07
CA ALA A 92 1.96 -9.29 11.14
C ALA A 92 1.07 -8.68 12.21
N GLY A 93 -0.22 -9.00 12.14
CA GLY A 93 -1.16 -8.67 13.20
C GLY A 93 -2.56 -9.18 12.92
N HIS A 94 -3.44 -8.96 13.89
CA HIS A 94 -4.84 -9.38 13.81
C HIS A 94 -5.74 -8.17 13.58
N ALA A 95 -6.62 -8.25 12.59
CA ALA A 95 -7.60 -7.20 12.32
C ALA A 95 -8.83 -7.76 11.60
N LYS A 96 -10.00 -7.22 11.94
CA LYS A 96 -11.30 -7.59 11.34
C LYS A 96 -11.55 -9.10 11.30
N GLY A 97 -11.11 -9.82 12.34
CA GLY A 97 -11.32 -11.27 12.48
C GLY A 97 -10.36 -12.14 11.67
N GLY A 98 -9.35 -11.57 11.03
CA GLY A 98 -8.32 -12.31 10.29
C GLY A 98 -6.91 -12.01 10.77
N ASP A 99 -6.01 -12.97 10.58
CA ASP A 99 -4.58 -12.78 10.78
C ASP A 99 -3.93 -12.36 9.46
N TRP A 100 -3.14 -11.30 9.51
CA TRP A 100 -2.53 -10.68 8.34
C TRP A 100 -1.02 -10.68 8.46
N VAL A 101 -0.35 -10.81 7.33
CA VAL A 101 1.04 -10.38 7.14
C VAL A 101 1.06 -9.25 6.13
N THR A 102 2.03 -8.36 6.26
CA THR A 102 2.21 -7.26 5.32
C THR A 102 3.68 -7.08 5.01
N GLY A 103 3.96 -6.55 3.82
CA GLY A 103 5.28 -6.06 3.50
C GLY A 103 5.26 -4.92 2.49
N HIS A 104 6.39 -4.23 2.43
CA HIS A 104 6.67 -3.15 1.49
C HIS A 104 8.12 -3.27 1.04
N GLY A 105 8.39 -2.85 -0.18
CA GLY A 105 9.73 -2.83 -0.73
C GLY A 105 9.72 -2.63 -2.23
N HIS A 106 10.64 -3.30 -2.92
CA HIS A 106 10.84 -3.14 -4.36
C HIS A 106 11.11 -4.48 -5.04
N TYR A 107 10.54 -4.67 -6.23
CA TYR A 107 11.10 -5.61 -7.20
C TYR A 107 12.18 -4.86 -7.99
N VAL A 108 13.40 -5.42 -8.03
CA VAL A 108 14.56 -4.76 -8.62
C VAL A 108 15.14 -5.63 -9.72
N GLY A 109 15.34 -5.08 -10.91
CA GLY A 109 15.90 -5.81 -12.04
C GLY A 109 16.26 -4.91 -13.21
N SER A 110 16.94 -5.48 -14.20
CA SER A 110 17.24 -4.82 -15.46
C SER A 110 16.05 -4.96 -16.41
N PHE A 111 15.44 -3.85 -16.83
CA PHE A 111 14.24 -3.86 -17.68
C PHE A 111 14.60 -4.14 -19.14
N GLN A 112 14.72 -5.43 -19.47
CA GLN A 112 15.31 -5.94 -20.72
C GLN A 112 14.30 -6.18 -21.84
N LYS A 113 13.03 -6.44 -21.51
CA LYS A 113 11.95 -6.63 -22.49
C LYS A 113 10.71 -5.88 -22.04
N ASP A 114 9.88 -5.47 -22.99
CA ASP A 114 8.63 -4.76 -22.71
C ASP A 114 7.75 -5.55 -21.74
N TRP A 115 7.09 -4.83 -20.82
CA TRP A 115 6.17 -5.42 -19.84
C TRP A 115 4.78 -4.82 -20.04
N MET A 116 3.83 -5.65 -20.48
CA MET A 116 2.45 -5.22 -20.75
C MET A 116 2.33 -4.05 -21.74
N GLY A 117 3.26 -3.94 -22.69
CA GLY A 117 3.34 -2.81 -23.62
C GLY A 117 4.14 -1.60 -23.09
N ILE A 118 4.53 -1.59 -21.81
CA ILE A 118 5.49 -0.61 -21.27
C ILE A 118 6.87 -0.92 -21.86
N PRO A 119 7.52 0.02 -22.56
CA PRO A 119 8.76 -0.27 -23.26
C PRO A 119 9.95 -0.41 -22.32
N ALA A 120 10.76 -1.44 -22.56
CA ALA A 120 12.01 -1.65 -21.86
C ALA A 120 13.06 -0.57 -22.21
N THR A 121 13.88 -0.21 -21.23
CA THR A 121 14.98 0.77 -21.39
C THR A 121 16.37 0.14 -21.28
N GLY A 122 16.45 -1.12 -20.86
CA GLY A 122 17.70 -1.78 -20.47
C GLY A 122 18.32 -1.25 -19.16
N GLN A 123 17.67 -0.30 -18.49
CA GLN A 123 18.13 0.26 -17.21
C GLN A 123 17.62 -0.54 -16.02
N VAL A 124 18.22 -0.30 -14.85
CA VAL A 124 17.72 -0.84 -13.59
C VAL A 124 16.42 -0.13 -13.21
N ILE A 125 15.42 -0.90 -12.85
CA ILE A 125 14.13 -0.43 -12.34
C ILE A 125 13.97 -0.84 -10.88
N PHE A 126 13.42 0.07 -10.08
CA PHE A 126 12.93 -0.19 -8.73
C PHE A 126 11.41 -0.11 -8.73
N LEU A 127 10.73 -1.24 -8.95
CA LEU A 127 9.28 -1.29 -8.94
C LEU A 127 8.78 -1.42 -7.50
N ARG A 128 8.34 -0.29 -6.92
CA ARG A 128 7.86 -0.24 -5.54
C ARG A 128 6.57 -1.06 -5.40
N TYR A 129 6.50 -1.87 -4.35
CA TYR A 129 5.30 -2.61 -3.98
C TYR A 129 4.94 -2.41 -2.50
N GLY A 130 3.66 -2.60 -2.19
CA GLY A 130 3.14 -2.74 -0.83
C GLY A 130 2.04 -3.79 -0.83
N GLU A 131 2.03 -4.69 0.14
CA GLU A 131 1.13 -5.84 0.10
C GLU A 131 0.62 -6.25 1.48
N PHE A 132 -0.59 -6.80 1.48
CA PHE A 132 -1.27 -7.37 2.63
C PHE A 132 -1.81 -8.74 2.25
N HIS A 133 -1.59 -9.73 3.11
CA HIS A 133 -2.06 -11.09 2.90
C HIS A 133 -2.79 -11.58 4.13
N ARG A 134 -4.08 -11.93 3.99
CA ARG A 134 -4.81 -12.63 5.04
C ARG A 134 -4.44 -14.10 4.99
N MET A 135 -4.00 -14.60 6.13
CA MET A 135 -3.39 -15.91 6.27
C MET A 135 -4.38 -16.90 6.91
N GLU A 136 -4.44 -18.10 6.36
CA GLU A 136 -5.13 -19.26 6.95
C GLU A 136 -4.30 -20.52 6.66
N ASP A 137 -4.09 -21.37 7.66
CA ASP A 137 -3.29 -22.60 7.56
C ASP A 137 -1.92 -22.43 6.89
N GLY A 138 -1.24 -21.31 7.19
CA GLY A 138 0.08 -20.98 6.64
C GLY A 138 0.08 -20.56 5.16
N ARG A 139 -1.07 -20.16 4.62
CA ARG A 139 -1.22 -19.72 3.23
C ARG A 139 -2.00 -18.41 3.14
N ALA A 140 -1.67 -17.58 2.16
CA ALA A 140 -2.42 -16.38 1.82
C ALA A 140 -3.68 -16.78 1.04
N ILE A 141 -4.85 -16.56 1.63
CA ILE A 141 -6.15 -16.85 1.01
C ILE A 141 -6.84 -15.60 0.43
N GLU A 142 -6.37 -14.42 0.84
CA GLU A 142 -6.79 -13.14 0.31
C GLU A 142 -5.59 -12.20 0.31
N SER A 143 -5.45 -11.39 -0.73
CA SER A 143 -4.32 -10.46 -0.87
C SER A 143 -4.75 -9.14 -1.48
N TYR A 144 -4.07 -8.07 -1.07
CA TYR A 144 -4.16 -6.73 -1.63
C TYR A 144 -2.74 -6.25 -1.90
N ILE A 145 -2.40 -6.03 -3.16
CA ILE A 145 -1.05 -5.71 -3.63
C ILE A 145 -1.12 -4.38 -4.40
N PHE A 146 -0.27 -3.44 -4.03
CA PHE A 146 -0.15 -2.14 -4.64
C PHE A 146 1.19 -2.06 -5.36
N VAL A 147 1.18 -1.53 -6.57
CA VAL A 147 2.37 -1.40 -7.42
C VAL A 147 2.40 0.02 -7.99
N ASP A 148 3.53 0.71 -7.83
CA ASP A 148 3.67 2.10 -8.30
C ASP A 148 4.08 2.15 -9.77
N LEU A 149 3.11 1.92 -10.67
CA LEU A 149 3.35 1.94 -12.11
C LEU A 149 3.56 3.36 -12.65
N ILE A 150 3.08 4.40 -11.96
CA ILE A 150 3.39 5.79 -12.34
C ILE A 150 4.86 6.08 -12.08
N ASP A 151 5.44 5.57 -10.99
CA ASP A 151 6.88 5.67 -10.74
C ASP A 151 7.68 4.86 -11.76
N LEU A 152 7.22 3.67 -12.18
CA LEU A 152 7.83 2.94 -13.29
C LEU A 152 7.89 3.79 -14.57
N LEU A 153 6.76 4.41 -14.93
CA LEU A 153 6.67 5.30 -16.09
C LEU A 153 7.61 6.51 -15.95
N ARG A 154 7.73 7.09 -14.75
CA ARG A 154 8.72 8.13 -14.44
C ARG A 154 10.15 7.65 -14.67
N GLN A 155 10.51 6.48 -14.15
CA GLN A 155 11.86 5.89 -14.27
C GLN A 155 12.29 5.66 -15.73
N ILE A 156 11.34 5.41 -16.63
CA ILE A 156 11.62 5.24 -18.08
C ILE A 156 11.44 6.53 -18.90
N GLY A 157 11.23 7.68 -18.24
CA GLY A 157 11.08 8.97 -18.91
C GLY A 157 9.74 9.19 -19.61
N ARG A 158 8.69 8.46 -19.21
CA ARG A 158 7.32 8.56 -19.74
C ARG A 158 6.34 9.07 -18.69
N TRP A 159 6.63 10.22 -18.08
CA TRP A 159 5.78 10.81 -17.05
C TRP A 159 4.32 10.96 -17.55
N PRO A 160 3.34 10.28 -16.91
CA PRO A 160 2.00 10.19 -17.46
C PRO A 160 1.07 11.31 -17.02
N LEU A 161 1.46 12.19 -16.08
CA LEU A 161 0.59 13.23 -15.55
C LEU A 161 0.86 14.57 -16.23
N THR A 162 -0.18 15.38 -16.41
CA THR A 162 -0.06 16.69 -17.07
C THR A 162 0.63 17.76 -16.22
N VAL A 163 0.79 17.49 -14.92
CA VAL A 163 1.49 18.34 -13.97
C VAL A 163 2.58 17.53 -13.26
N ALA A 164 3.62 18.22 -12.78
CA ALA A 164 4.57 17.63 -11.86
C ALA A 164 3.91 17.40 -10.49
N SER A 165 4.40 16.40 -9.76
CA SER A 165 4.05 16.23 -8.36
C SER A 165 4.40 17.47 -7.55
N VAL A 166 3.57 17.78 -6.55
CA VAL A 166 3.84 18.87 -5.60
C VAL A 166 5.02 18.49 -4.69
N GLY A 167 5.11 17.21 -4.33
CA GLY A 167 6.22 16.63 -3.56
C GLY A 167 7.33 16.08 -4.45
N GLU A 168 8.42 15.66 -3.81
CA GLU A 168 9.60 15.15 -4.51
C GLU A 168 9.43 13.68 -4.91
N GLU A 169 9.86 13.35 -6.12
CA GLU A 169 9.83 11.99 -6.66
C GLU A 169 11.23 11.36 -6.65
N PHE A 170 11.43 10.33 -5.83
CA PHE A 170 12.72 9.65 -5.70
C PHE A 170 12.56 8.22 -5.19
N PHE A 171 13.68 7.50 -5.10
CA PHE A 171 13.72 6.16 -4.52
C PHE A 171 13.23 6.15 -3.06
N ILE A 172 12.16 5.42 -2.78
CA ILE A 172 11.58 5.38 -1.43
C ILE A 172 12.35 4.39 -0.55
N PRO A 173 13.06 4.83 0.50
CA PRO A 173 13.83 3.92 1.33
C PRO A 173 12.94 3.10 2.27
N GLY A 174 13.48 2.01 2.79
CA GLY A 174 12.95 1.38 4.00
C GLY A 174 13.16 2.25 5.25
N PRO A 175 12.76 1.78 6.43
CA PRO A 175 12.90 2.53 7.67
C PRO A 175 14.34 2.95 7.94
N ILE A 176 14.53 4.20 8.36
CA ILE A 176 15.87 4.75 8.68
C ILE A 176 16.62 3.92 9.74
N THR A 177 15.89 3.25 10.62
CA THR A 177 16.39 2.38 11.70
C THR A 177 16.89 1.03 11.19
N GLY A 178 16.52 0.61 9.98
CA GLY A 178 16.88 -0.70 9.42
C GLY A 178 16.21 -1.90 10.11
N ASP A 179 15.22 -1.66 10.97
CA ASP A 179 14.51 -2.68 11.78
C ASP A 179 13.12 -3.03 11.22
N GLY A 180 12.85 -2.72 9.96
CA GLY A 180 11.53 -2.91 9.33
C GLY A 180 11.07 -4.37 9.19
N LEU A 181 11.96 -5.35 9.36
CA LEU A 181 11.62 -6.77 9.36
C LEU A 181 11.41 -7.26 10.79
N ILE A 182 10.19 -7.14 11.30
CA ILE A 182 9.84 -7.46 12.68
C ILE A 182 9.68 -8.97 12.83
N MET A 183 10.77 -9.69 13.12
CA MET A 183 10.73 -11.14 13.30
C MET A 183 10.54 -11.58 14.75
N ASP A 184 10.91 -10.75 15.72
CA ASP A 184 10.78 -11.08 17.14
C ASP A 184 9.37 -10.80 17.67
N LEU A 185 9.03 -11.44 18.80
CA LEU A 185 7.78 -11.18 19.50
C LEU A 185 7.80 -9.77 20.06
N GLN A 186 6.72 -9.02 19.83
CA GLN A 186 6.57 -7.66 20.35
C GLN A 186 5.67 -7.63 21.58
N ASP A 187 5.84 -6.59 22.38
CA ASP A 187 4.90 -6.28 23.46
C ASP A 187 3.56 -5.85 22.86
N ALA A 188 2.50 -6.57 23.20
CA ALA A 188 1.16 -6.28 22.70
C ALA A 188 0.67 -4.87 23.07
N SER A 189 1.10 -4.33 24.21
CA SER A 189 0.75 -2.97 24.63
C SER A 189 1.43 -1.90 23.76
N GLU A 190 2.65 -2.16 23.28
CA GLU A 190 3.34 -1.26 22.35
C GLU A 190 2.69 -1.30 20.96
N SER A 191 2.28 -2.49 20.48
CA SER A 191 1.50 -2.62 19.25
C SER A 191 0.18 -1.84 19.33
N GLU A 192 -0.58 -2.02 20.42
CA GLU A 192 -1.86 -1.34 20.64
C GLU A 192 -1.67 0.19 20.72
N LYS A 193 -0.64 0.65 21.45
CA LYS A 193 -0.28 2.07 21.52
C LYS A 193 -0.03 2.66 20.13
N SER A 194 0.75 1.97 19.29
CA SER A 194 1.03 2.42 17.93
C SER A 194 -0.24 2.51 17.08
N VAL A 195 -1.08 1.48 17.11
CA VAL A 195 -2.35 1.44 16.35
C VAL A 195 -3.29 2.56 16.78
N ASN A 196 -3.46 2.75 18.09
CA ASN A 196 -4.33 3.79 18.64
C ASN A 196 -3.84 5.19 18.27
N MET A 197 -2.53 5.44 18.35
CA MET A 197 -1.94 6.70 17.94
C MET A 197 -2.21 7.03 16.47
N VAL A 198 -2.00 6.07 15.56
CA VAL A 198 -2.32 6.25 14.13
C VAL A 198 -3.81 6.52 13.94
N PHE A 199 -4.68 5.78 14.61
CA PHE A 199 -6.12 5.96 14.44
C PHE A 199 -6.61 7.32 14.96
N ASP A 200 -6.11 7.76 16.11
CA ASP A 200 -6.46 9.07 16.66
C ASP A 200 -5.92 10.20 15.78
N MET A 201 -4.69 10.07 15.28
CA MET A 201 -4.11 11.00 14.31
C MET A 201 -4.95 11.10 13.03
N LEU A 202 -5.37 9.96 12.45
CA LEU A 202 -6.17 9.93 11.22
C LEU A 202 -7.52 10.65 11.36
N LYS A 203 -8.13 10.65 12.55
CA LYS A 203 -9.36 11.42 12.83
C LYS A 203 -9.13 12.92 12.75
N GLN A 204 -7.90 13.38 13.03
CA GLN A 204 -7.53 14.79 13.03
C GLN A 204 -6.89 15.25 11.71
N LEU A 205 -6.65 14.35 10.75
CA LEU A 205 -5.88 14.62 9.53
C LEU A 205 -6.51 15.67 8.61
N TYR A 206 -7.81 15.93 8.76
CA TYR A 206 -8.52 16.98 8.03
C TYR A 206 -9.31 17.87 9.00
N THR A 207 -8.57 18.69 9.73
CA THR A 207 -9.08 19.68 10.69
C THR A 207 -8.50 21.05 10.35
N GLU A 208 -9.29 22.12 10.52
CA GLU A 208 -8.86 23.48 10.18
C GLU A 208 -7.69 23.97 11.05
N ASP A 209 -7.60 23.49 12.29
CA ASP A 209 -6.53 23.80 13.25
C ASP A 209 -5.32 22.85 13.14
N GLU A 210 -5.31 21.97 12.14
CA GLU A 210 -4.23 21.00 11.89
C GLU A 210 -3.88 20.17 13.14
N ALA A 211 -4.91 19.72 13.87
CA ALA A 211 -4.80 18.97 15.13
C ALA A 211 -4.05 17.62 15.01
N TRP A 212 -3.69 17.21 13.79
CA TRP A 212 -2.80 16.08 13.53
C TRP A 212 -1.33 16.37 13.87
N ARG A 213 -0.88 17.64 13.85
CA ARG A 213 0.53 18.02 14.04
C ARG A 213 1.20 17.46 15.29
N PRO A 214 0.56 17.47 16.48
CA PRO A 214 1.18 16.97 17.71
C PRO A 214 1.49 15.47 17.71
N TYR A 215 0.88 14.69 16.81
CA TYR A 215 1.14 13.25 16.68
C TYR A 215 2.42 12.94 15.92
N TRP A 216 2.97 13.91 15.20
CA TRP A 216 4.10 13.71 14.31
C TRP A 216 5.36 14.40 14.82
N HIS A 217 6.48 13.76 14.57
CA HIS A 217 7.77 14.35 14.79
C HIS A 217 8.04 15.51 13.81
N GLN A 218 8.74 16.55 14.27
CA GLN A 218 8.95 17.78 13.50
C GLN A 218 9.66 17.56 12.15
N ASN A 219 10.49 16.51 12.06
CA ASN A 219 11.22 16.12 10.85
C ASN A 219 10.69 14.84 10.20
N MET A 220 9.43 14.47 10.45
CA MET A 220 8.82 13.25 9.89
C MET A 220 8.99 13.15 8.37
N MET A 221 9.02 11.92 7.87
CA MET A 221 9.00 11.64 6.43
C MET A 221 7.67 11.04 6.02
N TRP A 222 7.03 11.66 5.03
CA TRP A 222 5.88 11.12 4.32
C TRP A 222 6.30 10.72 2.91
N TYR A 223 6.24 9.43 2.61
CA TYR A 223 6.64 8.84 1.34
C TYR A 223 5.41 8.44 0.53
N GLY A 224 4.91 9.37 -0.28
CA GLY A 224 3.78 9.15 -1.18
C GLY A 224 4.12 8.26 -2.38
N PRO A 225 3.10 7.78 -3.11
CA PRO A 225 3.28 7.22 -4.44
C PRO A 225 3.60 8.31 -5.46
N ALA A 226 4.11 7.93 -6.64
CA ALA A 226 4.35 8.89 -7.70
C ALA A 226 3.05 9.59 -8.15
N GLY A 227 3.14 10.89 -8.40
CA GLY A 227 2.02 11.80 -8.64
C GLY A 227 1.58 12.57 -7.40
N TYR A 228 1.84 12.01 -6.21
CA TYR A 228 1.70 12.72 -4.93
C TYR A 228 3.03 13.31 -4.48
N GLY A 229 4.13 12.56 -4.67
CA GLY A 229 5.47 12.91 -4.22
C GLY A 229 5.68 12.71 -2.71
N SER A 230 6.88 13.02 -2.24
CA SER A 230 7.28 12.85 -0.83
C SER A 230 7.55 14.19 -0.15
N TYR A 231 7.36 14.24 1.17
CA TYR A 231 7.46 15.46 1.99
C TYR A 231 8.24 15.21 3.28
N ILE A 232 9.04 16.20 3.67
CA ILE A 232 9.78 16.22 4.93
C ILE A 232 9.24 17.29 5.87
N GLY A 233 9.08 16.91 7.14
CA GLY A 233 8.64 17.74 8.23
C GLY A 233 7.17 18.18 8.14
N LEU A 234 6.67 18.77 9.22
CA LEU A 234 5.26 19.13 9.34
C LEU A 234 4.83 20.14 8.27
N GLU A 235 5.66 21.14 7.97
CA GLU A 235 5.34 22.13 6.93
C GLU A 235 5.34 21.51 5.53
N GLY A 236 6.24 20.56 5.28
CA GLY A 236 6.25 19.82 4.02
C GLY A 236 4.94 19.08 3.82
N PHE A 237 4.52 18.34 4.84
CA PHE A 237 3.29 17.56 4.81
C PHE A 237 2.03 18.45 4.77
N ALA A 238 1.98 19.55 5.52
CA ALA A 238 0.85 20.49 5.53
C ALA A 238 0.58 21.14 4.16
N ARG A 239 1.65 21.47 3.40
CA ARG A 239 1.55 21.98 2.02
C ARG A 239 0.83 21.02 1.07
N PHE A 240 0.84 19.73 1.38
CA PHE A 240 0.15 18.70 0.61
C PHE A 240 -1.24 18.40 1.17
N GLN A 241 -1.31 18.08 2.45
CA GLN A 241 -2.48 17.44 3.06
C GLN A 241 -3.76 18.27 2.91
N MET A 242 -3.73 19.55 3.32
CA MET A 242 -4.93 20.39 3.27
C MET A 242 -5.35 20.75 1.84
N PRO A 243 -4.43 21.16 0.93
CA PRO A 243 -4.79 21.38 -0.46
C PRO A 243 -5.40 20.15 -1.13
N TYR A 244 -4.79 18.97 -0.96
CA TYR A 244 -5.31 17.70 -1.50
C TYR A 244 -6.73 17.42 -1.01
N GLU A 245 -6.98 17.51 0.29
CA GLU A 245 -8.30 17.25 0.85
C GLU A 245 -9.37 18.27 0.44
N SER A 246 -8.96 19.47 0.00
CA SER A 246 -9.87 20.53 -0.44
C SER A 246 -10.35 20.37 -1.89
N VAL A 247 -9.77 19.41 -2.63
CA VAL A 247 -10.09 19.13 -4.04
C VAL A 247 -11.38 18.31 -4.16
N PHE A 248 -11.78 17.59 -3.11
CA PHE A 248 -12.88 16.64 -3.17
C PHE A 248 -14.03 16.99 -2.23
N ASP A 249 -15.23 17.12 -2.78
CA ASP A 249 -16.47 17.31 -2.02
C ASP A 249 -17.72 17.01 -2.88
N PRO A 250 -18.79 16.39 -2.34
CA PRO A 250 -18.87 15.75 -1.03
C PRO A 250 -17.96 14.51 -0.94
N ARG A 251 -17.63 14.08 0.28
CA ARG A 251 -16.65 13.01 0.55
C ARG A 251 -17.20 11.94 1.49
N ARG A 252 -16.61 10.75 1.39
CA ARG A 252 -16.85 9.60 2.27
C ARG A 252 -15.53 8.97 2.67
N LYS A 253 -15.13 9.11 3.94
CA LYS A 253 -13.89 8.52 4.49
C LYS A 253 -14.20 7.39 5.47
N GLY A 254 -14.15 6.15 4.99
CA GLY A 254 -14.17 4.92 5.79
C GLY A 254 -15.06 4.96 7.04
N GLU A 255 -14.46 4.90 8.23
CA GLU A 255 -15.20 4.91 9.51
C GLU A 255 -15.17 6.28 10.23
N ALA A 256 -14.56 7.31 9.63
CA ALA A 256 -14.18 8.54 10.33
C ALA A 256 -15.03 9.76 9.97
N MET A 257 -15.40 9.94 8.68
CA MET A 257 -16.02 11.18 8.22
C MET A 257 -16.91 10.95 6.99
N MET A 258 -18.03 11.68 6.91
CA MET A 258 -18.89 11.71 5.74
C MET A 258 -19.56 13.07 5.60
N THR A 259 -19.53 13.63 4.38
CA THR A 259 -20.31 14.82 3.99
C THR A 259 -21.35 14.52 2.92
N CYS A 260 -21.25 13.37 2.22
CA CYS A 260 -22.28 12.93 1.29
C CYS A 260 -23.55 12.44 2.00
N PRO A 261 -24.72 12.48 1.34
CA PRO A 261 -25.94 11.89 1.90
C PRO A 261 -25.79 10.38 2.15
N VAL A 262 -26.37 9.90 3.25
CA VAL A 262 -26.49 8.46 3.54
C VAL A 262 -27.26 7.78 2.41
N GLY A 263 -26.74 6.67 1.91
CA GLY A 263 -27.35 5.90 0.80
C GLY A 263 -27.17 6.52 -0.59
N SER A 264 -26.38 7.60 -0.73
CA SER A 264 -25.92 8.07 -2.04
C SER A 264 -24.97 7.06 -2.70
N ASP A 265 -24.76 7.17 -4.01
CA ASP A 265 -23.85 6.31 -4.76
C ASP A 265 -22.44 6.29 -4.14
N LEU A 266 -21.96 7.44 -3.67
CA LEU A 266 -20.67 7.56 -2.99
C LEU A 266 -20.61 6.82 -1.65
N ASP A 267 -21.65 6.93 -0.82
CA ASP A 267 -21.72 6.22 0.46
C ASP A 267 -21.74 4.70 0.25
N LEU A 268 -22.49 4.23 -0.76
CA LEU A 268 -22.58 2.81 -1.09
C LEU A 268 -21.30 2.25 -1.73
N ALA A 269 -20.55 3.06 -2.47
CA ALA A 269 -19.34 2.63 -3.15
C ALA A 269 -18.15 2.41 -2.20
N VAL A 270 -18.00 3.26 -1.18
CA VAL A 270 -16.89 3.16 -0.21
C VAL A 270 -17.11 1.99 0.76
N LYS A 271 -16.14 1.07 0.83
CA LYS A 271 -16.20 -0.11 1.71
C LYS A 271 -15.41 0.06 3.00
N GLY A 272 -14.46 1.00 3.00
CA GLY A 272 -13.59 1.27 4.14
C GLY A 272 -12.34 0.39 4.13
N HIS A 273 -11.68 0.33 5.29
CA HIS A 273 -10.43 -0.42 5.44
C HIS A 273 -10.72 -1.91 5.57
N PHE A 274 -9.99 -2.76 4.83
CA PHE A 274 -10.04 -4.22 5.03
C PHE A 274 -9.16 -4.65 6.21
N THR A 275 -8.14 -3.87 6.57
CA THR A 275 -7.26 -4.18 7.70
C THR A 275 -6.62 -2.93 8.34
N ARG A 276 -6.30 -3.06 9.63
CA ARG A 276 -5.45 -2.14 10.41
C ARG A 276 -4.88 -2.85 11.64
N PHE A 277 -3.57 -2.99 11.71
CA PHE A 277 -2.89 -3.68 12.81
C PHE A 277 -1.47 -3.13 13.00
N GLY A 278 -0.83 -3.49 14.13
CA GLY A 278 0.54 -3.11 14.42
C GLY A 278 1.33 -4.24 15.07
N ASP A 279 2.65 -4.15 14.94
CA ASP A 279 3.64 -5.07 15.52
C ASP A 279 4.76 -4.22 16.12
N GLY A 280 4.71 -4.00 17.44
CA GLY A 280 5.60 -3.09 18.15
C GLY A 280 5.37 -1.63 17.73
N ASN A 281 6.40 -0.99 17.21
CA ASN A 281 6.37 0.40 16.78
C ASN A 281 5.93 0.61 15.31
N TYR A 282 5.54 -0.45 14.61
CA TYR A 282 5.05 -0.38 13.25
C TYR A 282 3.54 -0.59 13.18
N VAL A 283 2.88 0.12 12.26
CA VAL A 283 1.44 0.00 11.98
C VAL A 283 1.25 -0.11 10.49
N ALA A 284 0.32 -0.94 10.04
CA ALA A 284 -0.14 -0.94 8.67
C ALA A 284 -1.66 -0.84 8.58
N SER A 285 -2.15 -0.24 7.51
CA SER A 285 -3.58 -0.17 7.20
C SER A 285 -3.80 -0.22 5.70
N GLY A 286 -4.90 -0.83 5.27
CA GLY A 286 -5.28 -0.87 3.85
C GLY A 286 -6.79 -0.85 3.68
N GLY A 287 -7.25 -0.25 2.58
CA GLY A 287 -8.67 -0.21 2.23
C GLY A 287 -8.94 -0.26 0.73
N TRP A 288 -10.06 -0.88 0.37
CA TRP A 288 -10.35 -1.28 -1.01
C TRP A 288 -11.86 -1.29 -1.33
N PRO A 289 -12.42 -0.19 -1.86
CA PRO A 289 -11.93 1.17 -1.71
C PRO A 289 -12.17 1.72 -0.29
N SER A 290 -11.19 2.46 0.22
CA SER A 290 -11.14 3.01 1.59
C SER A 290 -11.97 4.27 1.77
N HIS A 291 -11.93 5.16 0.78
CA HIS A 291 -12.60 6.45 0.79
C HIS A 291 -12.95 6.87 -0.64
N GLY A 292 -13.66 7.99 -0.78
CA GLY A 292 -14.01 8.56 -2.08
C GLY A 292 -14.57 9.97 -1.96
N GLY A 293 -14.85 10.58 -3.10
CA GLY A 293 -15.41 11.92 -3.19
C GLY A 293 -15.86 12.28 -4.60
N HIS A 294 -16.33 13.50 -4.78
CA HIS A 294 -16.50 14.09 -6.11
C HIS A 294 -15.43 15.15 -6.33
N LEU A 295 -14.93 15.23 -7.56
CA LEU A 295 -13.92 16.21 -7.96
C LEU A 295 -14.56 17.61 -8.01
N ALA A 296 -14.23 18.45 -7.03
CA ALA A 296 -14.78 19.79 -6.86
C ALA A 296 -13.84 20.90 -7.37
N LYS A 297 -12.55 20.59 -7.55
CA LYS A 297 -11.53 21.49 -8.12
C LYS A 297 -10.64 20.71 -9.08
N ASP A 298 -10.06 21.39 -10.05
CA ASP A 298 -9.10 20.78 -10.97
C ASP A 298 -7.96 20.11 -10.21
N TRP A 299 -7.58 18.91 -10.64
CA TRP A 299 -6.60 18.10 -9.94
C TRP A 299 -5.80 17.24 -10.90
N LEU A 300 -4.47 17.27 -10.77
CA LEU A 300 -3.53 16.60 -11.68
C LEU A 300 -3.80 16.90 -13.18
N GLY A 301 -4.36 18.08 -13.45
CA GLY A 301 -4.82 18.57 -14.76
C GLY A 301 -6.09 17.95 -15.31
N VAL A 302 -6.77 17.10 -14.53
CA VAL A 302 -8.15 16.71 -14.79
C VAL A 302 -9.07 17.86 -14.37
N LYS A 303 -10.03 18.21 -15.24
CA LYS A 303 -11.02 19.26 -14.98
C LYS A 303 -12.10 18.78 -14.02
N ALA A 304 -12.46 19.63 -13.07
CA ALA A 304 -13.58 19.35 -12.18
C ALA A 304 -14.92 19.55 -12.87
N GLU A 305 -15.60 18.44 -13.13
CA GLU A 305 -16.96 18.38 -13.66
C GLU A 305 -17.92 17.72 -12.65
N GLY A 306 -17.45 17.46 -11.43
CA GLY A 306 -18.18 16.74 -10.40
C GLY A 306 -18.12 15.22 -10.57
N GLN A 307 -17.10 14.68 -11.24
CA GLN A 307 -16.90 13.25 -11.39
C GLN A 307 -16.67 12.58 -10.02
N MET A 308 -17.30 11.43 -9.80
CA MET A 308 -17.13 10.65 -8.57
C MET A 308 -15.93 9.71 -8.70
N PHE A 309 -15.20 9.51 -7.61
CA PHE A 309 -14.18 8.48 -7.50
C PHE A 309 -14.22 7.78 -6.14
N THR A 310 -13.59 6.60 -6.10
CA THR A 310 -13.21 5.89 -4.90
C THR A 310 -11.72 5.55 -4.95
N ALA A 311 -11.08 5.49 -3.79
CA ALA A 311 -9.64 5.31 -3.66
C ALA A 311 -9.31 4.01 -2.92
N ARG A 312 -8.44 3.21 -3.53
CA ARG A 312 -7.77 2.08 -2.88
C ARG A 312 -6.45 2.60 -2.34
N VAL A 313 -6.21 2.38 -1.05
CA VAL A 313 -5.04 2.96 -0.35
C VAL A 313 -4.42 1.96 0.60
N ALA A 314 -3.13 2.13 0.83
CA ALA A 314 -2.36 1.37 1.78
C ALA A 314 -1.28 2.22 2.41
N ASP A 315 -1.08 2.03 3.71
CA ASP A 315 -0.20 2.83 4.53
C ASP A 315 0.57 1.98 5.52
N TRP A 316 1.84 2.33 5.73
CA TRP A 316 2.69 1.83 6.80
C TRP A 316 3.23 3.01 7.59
N TRP A 317 3.24 2.93 8.91
CA TRP A 317 3.79 3.95 9.80
C TRP A 317 4.86 3.35 10.71
N ARG A 318 5.85 4.17 11.06
CA ARG A 318 6.75 3.92 12.19
C ARG A 318 6.55 4.97 13.27
N ARG A 319 6.45 4.51 14.51
CA ARG A 319 6.47 5.31 15.73
C ARG A 319 7.86 5.30 16.36
N GLU A 320 8.23 6.43 16.96
CA GLU A 320 9.40 6.56 17.84
C GLU A 320 8.97 7.27 19.12
N GLY A 321 9.06 6.56 20.26
CA GLY A 321 8.50 7.05 21.51
C GLY A 321 7.01 7.36 21.37
N ASP A 322 6.64 8.63 21.55
CA ASP A 322 5.25 9.08 21.50
C ASP A 322 4.89 9.83 20.19
N LEU A 323 5.70 9.69 19.14
CA LEU A 323 5.52 10.41 17.87
C LEU A 323 5.62 9.48 16.66
N LEU A 324 4.84 9.75 15.64
CA LEU A 324 4.99 9.18 14.30
C LEU A 324 6.14 9.87 13.57
N VAL A 325 6.99 9.10 12.90
CA VAL A 325 8.25 9.60 12.29
C VAL A 325 8.40 9.26 10.82
N GLU A 326 7.84 8.15 10.35
CA GLU A 326 7.89 7.74 8.94
C GLU A 326 6.54 7.17 8.51
N ASN A 327 6.14 7.45 7.27
CA ASN A 327 4.94 6.90 6.67
C ASN A 327 5.13 6.60 5.19
N TRP A 328 4.92 5.34 4.81
CA TRP A 328 4.93 4.87 3.44
C TRP A 328 3.50 4.71 2.94
N VAL A 329 3.15 5.40 1.86
CA VAL A 329 1.77 5.43 1.34
C VAL A 329 1.72 4.92 -0.09
N PHE A 330 0.64 4.22 -0.39
CA PHE A 330 0.20 3.86 -1.73
C PHE A 330 -1.24 4.34 -1.94
N VAL A 331 -1.50 4.82 -3.15
CA VAL A 331 -2.82 5.11 -3.68
C VAL A 331 -2.86 4.46 -5.06
N ASP A 332 -3.91 3.71 -5.37
CA ASP A 332 -4.15 3.21 -6.73
C ASP A 332 -4.57 4.38 -7.64
N LEU A 333 -3.61 5.25 -7.94
CA LEU A 333 -3.84 6.50 -8.67
C LEU A 333 -4.27 6.23 -10.12
N ILE A 334 -3.88 5.08 -10.68
CA ILE A 334 -4.34 4.64 -12.00
C ILE A 334 -5.84 4.36 -11.97
N ASP A 335 -6.33 3.56 -11.01
CA ASP A 335 -7.77 3.32 -10.87
C ASP A 335 -8.55 4.60 -10.59
N MET A 336 -7.97 5.50 -9.79
CA MET A 336 -8.62 6.76 -9.43
C MET A 336 -8.69 7.72 -10.61
N LEU A 337 -7.61 7.89 -11.39
CA LEU A 337 -7.62 8.74 -12.58
C LEU A 337 -8.53 8.18 -13.67
N ARG A 338 -8.59 6.85 -13.83
CA ARG A 338 -9.54 6.19 -14.74
C ARG A 338 -11.00 6.53 -14.40
N GLN A 339 -11.36 6.59 -13.12
CA GLN A 339 -12.70 7.01 -12.66
C GLN A 339 -12.98 8.50 -12.95
N LEU A 340 -11.93 9.30 -13.15
CA LEU A 340 -11.99 10.72 -13.49
C LEU A 340 -11.76 10.96 -15.00
N ASP A 341 -12.02 9.94 -15.83
CA ASP A 341 -11.89 9.98 -17.29
C ASP A 341 -10.48 10.31 -17.81
N TYR A 342 -9.44 9.95 -17.03
CA TYR A 342 -8.04 10.11 -17.41
C TYR A 342 -7.31 8.75 -17.50
N ASP A 343 -6.86 8.39 -18.69
CA ASP A 343 -6.08 7.16 -18.91
C ASP A 343 -4.57 7.45 -18.81
N VAL A 344 -3.95 6.88 -17.77
CA VAL A 344 -2.51 7.04 -17.46
C VAL A 344 -1.62 6.42 -18.53
N PHE A 345 -2.02 5.30 -19.12
CA PHE A 345 -1.17 4.58 -20.08
C PHE A 345 -1.27 5.22 -21.46
N ASP A 346 -2.46 5.63 -21.89
CA ASP A 346 -2.63 6.41 -23.12
C ASP A 346 -1.87 7.74 -23.02
N ALA A 347 -1.92 8.43 -21.88
CA ALA A 347 -1.15 9.66 -21.66
C ALA A 347 0.38 9.47 -21.69
N ALA A 348 0.87 8.24 -21.45
CA ALA A 348 2.27 7.88 -21.54
C ALA A 348 2.66 7.27 -22.90
N ASP A 349 1.77 7.29 -23.90
CA ASP A 349 1.91 6.60 -25.18
C ASP A 349 2.22 5.10 -25.01
N VAL A 350 1.54 4.45 -24.05
CA VAL A 350 1.65 3.01 -23.77
C VAL A 350 0.32 2.34 -24.08
N LYS A 351 0.34 1.39 -25.02
CA LYS A 351 -0.81 0.52 -25.27
C LYS A 351 -0.70 -0.74 -24.42
N LEU A 352 -1.54 -0.86 -23.40
CA LEU A 352 -1.53 -2.02 -22.50
C LEU A 352 -1.78 -3.35 -23.24
N VAL A 353 -1.05 -4.38 -22.81
CA VAL A 353 -1.21 -5.78 -23.24
C VAL A 353 -1.13 -6.68 -22.01
N LEU A 354 -2.28 -7.00 -21.40
CA LEU A 354 -2.37 -7.82 -20.19
C LEU A 354 -2.42 -9.32 -20.48
#